data_AF-A0A9D6KT30-F1
#
_entry.id   AF-A0A9D6KT30-F1
#
_cell.length_a   1.000
_cell.length_b   1.000
_cell.length_c   1.000
_cell.angle_alpha   90.00
_cell.angle_beta   90.00
_cell.angle_gamma   90.00
#
_symmetry.space_group_name_H-M   'P 1'
#
loop_
_entity.id
_entity.type
_entity.pdbx_description
1 polymer ?
#
loop_
_entity_poly.entity_id
_entity_poly.type
_entity_poly.pdbx_seq_one_letter_code
_entity_poly.pdbx_strand_id
1 'polypeptide(L)'
;MSDPGQTDDRTIRLASIVAIDVVGFSTMTERDQRNSARKIEALRTRIEDAARVNGGRLFNTAGDGFMLEFASAGAALGAIQDILDRRAKGEPPIRVGAHVGDVVVTATNDLLGHGVNVAARLQALAAPGTALVSAEFRSMARSSPTAAFQAKGRQPLENIEQRVQTFEILSKRQRFARSSRRIGGWAMTAAVLGAVAYFAPAGYRFYQQYTAEHPQVEANATHAPATPAPASALPETSLASAVVTAPAAPTLTPGQALHDCQNCPELVVVPGGLFMMGSPSNETGRGRDEGPQREVSISPFAIGKYEVTFQQWDACLAGGGCNGFSPPDHGWGRGSHPVTGVSYNDAKAYLDWLNAQNPNTHYRLASEAEWEYAARAGTAGVYAFNGRLTTHQATFLMQRTTEVGSHGANTYGLFDMYGNVGEWVEDCYSASYNLAPVDGAPVEAARCARRSYRGGSYSDQVAGLRATARRSAAPAARLPGVGFRVARQLSN
;
A
#
# COMPACT_ATOMS: atom_id res chain seq x y z
N MET A 1 -16.30 -21.78 53.59
CA MET A 1 -14.93 -21.77 53.06
C MET A 1 -15.01 -22.37 51.67
N SER A 2 -15.19 -21.53 50.66
CA SER A 2 -15.28 -21.95 49.26
C SER A 2 -14.62 -20.85 48.43
N ASP A 3 -13.44 -21.16 47.90
CA ASP A 3 -12.67 -20.37 46.94
C ASP A 3 -13.33 -20.48 45.55
N PRO A 4 -13.43 -19.37 44.78
CA PRO A 4 -13.08 -19.49 43.37
C PRO A 4 -12.39 -18.23 42.83
N GLY A 5 -11.06 -18.17 42.98
CA GLY A 5 -10.19 -17.26 42.26
C GLY A 5 -9.35 -17.96 41.19
N GLN A 6 -9.93 -18.86 40.39
CA GLN A 6 -9.21 -19.44 39.24
C GLN A 6 -9.26 -18.45 38.08
N THR A 7 -8.25 -17.58 38.02
CA THR A 7 -7.94 -16.75 36.86
C THR A 7 -7.59 -17.68 35.69
N ASP A 8 -8.49 -17.79 34.72
CA ASP A 8 -8.27 -18.42 33.42
C ASP A 8 -7.25 -17.56 32.67
N ASP A 9 -5.96 -17.82 32.89
CA ASP A 9 -4.83 -17.15 32.25
C ASP A 9 -4.75 -17.56 30.77
N ARG A 10 -5.63 -16.97 29.96
CA ARG A 10 -5.66 -17.10 28.51
C ARG A 10 -4.45 -16.39 27.93
N THR A 11 -3.36 -17.12 27.78
CA THR A 11 -2.10 -16.60 27.23
C THR A 11 -2.23 -16.36 25.72
N ILE A 12 -2.14 -15.08 25.32
CA ILE A 12 -2.02 -14.66 23.91
C ILE A 12 -0.57 -14.81 23.48
N ARG A 13 -0.33 -15.48 22.34
CA ARG A 13 1.00 -15.56 21.74
C ARG A 13 0.95 -15.55 20.22
N LEU A 14 2.05 -15.13 19.62
CA LEU A 14 2.24 -15.20 18.18
C LEU A 14 2.49 -16.65 17.75
N ALA A 15 1.77 -17.12 16.73
CA ALA A 15 1.98 -18.44 16.15
C ALA A 15 1.82 -18.41 14.62
N SER A 16 2.49 -19.34 13.94
CA SER A 16 2.29 -19.57 12.50
C SER A 16 1.26 -20.67 12.30
N ILE A 17 0.11 -20.33 11.71
CA ILE A 17 -1.02 -21.24 11.54
C ILE A 17 -1.12 -21.67 10.09
N VAL A 18 -1.33 -22.97 9.87
CA VAL A 18 -1.56 -23.56 8.54
C VAL A 18 -2.89 -24.31 8.56
N ALA A 19 -3.80 -23.92 7.66
CA ALA A 19 -5.08 -24.56 7.43
C ALA A 19 -5.02 -25.39 6.14
N ILE A 20 -5.53 -26.62 6.17
CA ILE A 20 -5.52 -27.54 5.02
C ILE A 20 -6.92 -28.11 4.82
N ASP A 21 -7.38 -28.13 3.57
CA ASP A 21 -8.65 -28.73 3.15
C ASP A 21 -8.46 -29.66 1.98
N VAL A 22 -9.32 -30.68 1.87
CA VAL A 22 -9.30 -31.70 0.83
C VAL A 22 -10.34 -31.38 -0.24
N VAL A 23 -9.88 -31.12 -1.46
CA VAL A 23 -10.78 -30.71 -2.55
C VAL A 23 -11.73 -31.85 -2.92
N GLY A 24 -13.03 -31.58 -2.80
CA GLY A 24 -14.11 -32.49 -3.21
C GLY A 24 -14.41 -33.60 -2.20
N PHE A 25 -14.00 -33.45 -0.93
CA PHE A 25 -14.15 -34.48 0.10
C PHE A 25 -15.59 -35.02 0.23
N SER A 26 -16.59 -34.15 0.39
CA SER A 26 -17.99 -34.56 0.58
C SER A 26 -18.49 -35.45 -0.56
N THR A 27 -18.15 -35.10 -1.81
CA THR A 27 -18.54 -35.89 -3.00
C THR A 27 -17.81 -37.22 -3.15
N MET A 28 -16.59 -37.35 -2.60
CA MET A 28 -15.85 -38.62 -2.59
C MET A 28 -16.42 -39.57 -1.53
N THR A 29 -16.74 -39.04 -0.35
CA THR A 29 -17.29 -39.81 0.77
C THR A 29 -18.67 -40.39 0.44
N GLU A 30 -19.47 -39.68 -0.36
CA GLU A 30 -20.76 -40.19 -0.87
C GLU A 30 -20.63 -41.34 -1.87
N ARG A 31 -19.59 -41.35 -2.71
CA ARG A 31 -19.41 -42.36 -3.77
C ARG A 31 -18.72 -43.63 -3.28
N ASP A 32 -17.79 -43.52 -2.35
CA ASP A 32 -17.06 -44.67 -1.78
C ASP A 32 -16.45 -44.33 -0.41
N GLN A 33 -17.18 -44.65 0.65
CA GLN A 33 -16.77 -44.38 2.03
C GLN A 33 -15.45 -45.08 2.42
N ARG A 34 -15.21 -46.32 1.98
CA ARG A 34 -14.04 -47.11 2.40
C ARG A 34 -12.76 -46.63 1.73
N ASN A 35 -12.79 -46.34 0.43
CA ASN A 35 -11.62 -45.82 -0.26
C ASN A 35 -11.33 -44.36 0.12
N SER A 36 -12.35 -43.55 0.42
CA SER A 36 -12.18 -42.18 0.90
C SER A 36 -11.52 -42.14 2.28
N ALA A 37 -11.95 -43.01 3.21
CA ALA A 37 -11.34 -43.11 4.54
C ALA A 37 -9.85 -43.48 4.48
N ARG A 38 -9.46 -44.46 3.64
CA ARG A 38 -8.05 -44.84 3.46
C ARG A 38 -7.19 -43.69 2.92
N LYS A 39 -7.72 -42.90 1.99
CA LYS A 39 -7.01 -41.74 1.42
C LYS A 39 -6.83 -40.61 2.44
N ILE A 40 -7.83 -40.38 3.31
CA ILE A 40 -7.71 -39.41 4.40
C ILE A 40 -6.71 -39.87 5.44
N GLU A 41 -6.70 -41.15 5.81
CA GLU A 41 -5.75 -41.65 6.80
C GLU A 41 -4.29 -41.52 6.31
N ALA A 42 -4.06 -41.83 5.03
CA ALA A 42 -2.76 -41.63 4.40
C ALA A 42 -2.36 -40.14 4.35
N LEU A 43 -3.32 -39.26 4.03
CA LEU A 43 -3.10 -37.81 4.03
C LEU A 43 -2.79 -37.28 5.44
N ARG A 44 -3.57 -37.70 6.44
CA ARG A 44 -3.38 -37.34 7.85
C ARG A 44 -1.98 -37.73 8.32
N THR A 45 -1.59 -38.98 8.08
CA THR A 45 -0.26 -39.50 8.42
C THR A 45 0.85 -38.63 7.79
N ARG A 46 0.68 -38.25 6.52
CA ARG A 46 1.63 -37.39 5.80
C ARG A 46 1.69 -35.97 6.37
N ILE A 47 0.55 -35.40 6.76
CA ILE A 47 0.47 -34.06 7.37
C ILE A 47 1.12 -34.08 8.75
N GLU A 48 0.82 -35.07 9.59
CA GLU A 48 1.41 -35.21 10.92
C GLU A 48 2.94 -35.42 10.86
N ASP A 49 3.42 -36.24 9.92
CA ASP A 49 4.86 -36.43 9.70
C ASP A 49 5.55 -35.14 9.25
N ALA A 50 4.98 -34.43 8.27
CA ALA A 50 5.52 -33.16 7.80
C ALA A 50 5.52 -32.08 8.89
N ALA A 51 4.47 -32.04 9.73
CA ALA A 51 4.40 -31.14 10.88
C ALA A 51 5.54 -31.43 11.86
N ARG A 52 5.67 -32.69 12.28
CA ARG A 52 6.66 -33.14 13.26
C ARG A 52 8.09 -32.88 12.79
N VAL A 53 8.41 -33.21 11.54
CA VAL A 53 9.75 -32.99 10.95
C VAL A 53 10.13 -31.51 10.94
N ASN A 54 9.16 -30.63 10.76
CA ASN A 54 9.37 -29.18 10.71
C ASN A 54 9.11 -28.49 12.06
N GLY A 55 8.99 -29.24 13.17
CA GLY A 55 8.82 -28.66 14.51
C GLY A 55 7.45 -28.01 14.76
N GLY A 56 6.42 -28.48 14.08
CA GLY A 56 5.02 -28.12 14.32
C GLY A 56 4.18 -29.29 14.83
N ARG A 57 2.90 -29.01 15.05
CA ARG A 57 1.93 -30.01 15.49
C ARG A 57 0.56 -29.79 14.85
N LEU A 58 -0.20 -30.88 14.74
CA LEU A 58 -1.63 -30.83 14.49
C LEU A 58 -2.33 -30.50 15.82
N PHE A 59 -3.12 -29.43 15.87
CA PHE A 59 -3.85 -29.07 17.09
C PHE A 59 -5.35 -29.25 16.96
N ASN A 60 -5.90 -29.24 15.73
CA ASN A 60 -7.33 -29.45 15.51
C ASN A 60 -7.60 -30.12 14.16
N THR A 61 -8.66 -30.93 14.12
CA THR A 61 -9.26 -31.51 12.91
C THR A 61 -10.72 -31.06 12.87
N ALA A 62 -10.96 -29.81 12.46
CA ALA A 62 -12.30 -29.24 12.43
C ALA A 62 -12.99 -29.65 11.11
N GLY A 63 -13.90 -30.62 11.18
CA GLY A 63 -14.62 -31.13 10.01
C GLY A 63 -13.69 -31.85 9.02
N ASP A 64 -13.68 -31.39 7.77
CA ASP A 64 -12.96 -32.01 6.64
C ASP A 64 -11.50 -31.51 6.48
N GLY A 65 -11.05 -30.62 7.37
CA GLY A 65 -9.76 -29.93 7.30
C GLY A 65 -8.81 -30.21 8.46
N PHE A 66 -7.53 -29.92 8.25
CA PHE A 66 -6.44 -30.06 9.22
C PHE A 66 -5.87 -28.70 9.60
N MET A 67 -5.68 -28.47 10.90
CA MET A 67 -5.12 -27.22 11.43
C MET A 67 -3.81 -27.48 12.17
N LEU A 68 -2.77 -26.82 11.69
CA LEU A 68 -1.41 -26.96 12.20
C LEU A 68 -0.86 -25.68 12.78
N GLU A 69 0.02 -25.84 13.75
CA GLU A 69 0.72 -24.77 14.42
C GLU A 69 2.24 -24.96 14.33
N PHE A 70 2.96 -23.86 14.11
CA PHE A 70 4.41 -23.80 14.14
C PHE A 70 4.89 -22.57 14.91
N ALA A 71 6.05 -22.70 15.57
CA ALA A 71 6.70 -21.60 16.27
C ALA A 71 7.29 -20.53 15.33
N SER A 72 7.46 -20.82 14.03
CA SER A 72 7.95 -19.86 13.05
C SER A 72 7.37 -20.09 11.65
N ALA A 73 7.34 -19.02 10.85
CA ALA A 73 6.86 -19.07 9.47
C ALA A 73 7.78 -19.88 8.56
N GLY A 74 9.09 -19.93 8.87
CA GLY A 74 10.06 -20.76 8.14
C GLY A 74 9.79 -22.25 8.31
N ALA A 75 9.52 -22.69 9.54
CA ALA A 75 9.11 -24.06 9.86
C ALA A 75 7.79 -24.43 9.16
N ALA A 76 6.78 -23.56 9.27
CA ALA A 76 5.50 -23.75 8.59
C ALA A 76 5.66 -23.86 7.07
N LEU A 77 6.52 -23.04 6.46
CA LEU A 77 6.79 -23.09 5.03
C LEU A 77 7.46 -24.41 4.61
N GLY A 78 8.41 -24.91 5.40
CA GLY A 78 9.03 -26.22 5.17
C GLY A 78 7.99 -27.33 5.14
N ALA A 79 7.09 -27.34 6.13
CA ALA A 79 5.99 -28.31 6.19
C ALA A 79 5.05 -28.18 4.98
N ILE A 80 4.65 -26.96 4.59
CA ILE A 80 3.80 -26.72 3.41
C ILE A 80 4.47 -27.27 2.15
N GLN A 81 5.76 -27.04 1.96
CA GLN A 81 6.51 -27.54 0.81
C GLN A 81 6.58 -29.06 0.80
N ASP A 82 6.88 -29.69 1.93
CA ASP A 82 6.88 -31.15 2.06
C ASP A 82 5.51 -31.76 1.74
N ILE A 83 4.44 -31.15 2.25
CA ILE A 83 3.06 -31.59 2.03
C ILE A 83 2.68 -31.45 0.55
N LEU A 84 3.05 -30.36 -0.12
CA LEU A 84 2.72 -30.16 -1.53
C LEU A 84 3.58 -31.01 -2.48
N ASP A 85 4.87 -31.17 -2.20
CA ASP A 85 5.81 -31.89 -3.08
C ASP A 85 5.71 -33.42 -2.96
N ARG A 86 5.38 -33.95 -1.76
CA ARG A 86 5.29 -35.42 -1.51
C ARG A 86 3.93 -36.04 -1.84
N ARG A 87 3.01 -35.31 -2.48
CA ARG A 87 1.69 -35.84 -2.88
C ARG A 87 1.82 -37.08 -3.78
N ALA A 88 1.25 -38.20 -3.37
CA ALA A 88 1.23 -39.43 -4.15
C ALA A 88 0.24 -39.39 -5.32
N LYS A 89 0.47 -40.22 -6.34
CA LYS A 89 -0.42 -40.34 -7.51
C LYS A 89 -1.73 -41.01 -7.04
N GLY A 90 -2.85 -40.29 -7.16
CA GLY A 90 -4.18 -40.78 -6.76
C GLY A 90 -4.73 -40.19 -5.45
N GLU A 91 -3.91 -39.43 -4.70
CA GLU A 91 -4.40 -38.60 -3.59
C GLU A 91 -5.20 -37.40 -4.12
N PRO A 92 -6.29 -36.98 -3.44
CA PRO A 92 -7.00 -35.75 -3.81
C PRO A 92 -6.07 -34.52 -3.69
N PRO A 93 -6.28 -33.47 -4.51
CA PRO A 93 -5.57 -32.22 -4.32
C PRO A 93 -6.05 -31.55 -3.03
N ILE A 94 -5.15 -30.83 -2.37
CA ILE A 94 -5.44 -30.09 -1.15
C ILE A 94 -5.37 -28.59 -1.40
N ARG A 95 -6.09 -27.80 -0.60
CA ARG A 95 -5.94 -26.35 -0.52
C ARG A 95 -5.26 -26.01 0.78
N VAL A 96 -4.29 -25.10 0.76
CA VAL A 96 -3.54 -24.73 1.96
C VAL A 96 -3.59 -23.22 2.16
N GLY A 97 -3.83 -22.79 3.39
CA GLY A 97 -3.83 -21.40 3.82
C GLY A 97 -2.83 -21.21 4.95
N ALA A 98 -2.00 -20.17 4.93
CA ALA A 98 -1.07 -19.92 6.04
C ALA A 98 -0.95 -18.45 6.42
N HIS A 99 -0.88 -18.19 7.72
CA HIS A 99 -0.79 -16.85 8.29
C HIS A 99 0.04 -16.86 9.59
N VAL A 100 0.56 -15.70 9.97
CA VAL A 100 1.20 -15.49 11.28
C VAL A 100 0.43 -14.41 12.01
N GLY A 101 -0.02 -14.72 13.21
CA GLY A 101 -0.80 -13.78 14.02
C GLY A 101 -1.01 -14.29 15.44
N ASP A 102 -1.67 -13.46 16.23
CA ASP A 102 -1.95 -13.75 17.63
C ASP A 102 -3.01 -14.84 17.77
N VAL A 103 -2.75 -15.78 18.68
CA VAL A 103 -3.65 -16.88 19.04
C VAL A 103 -3.75 -17.00 20.55
N VAL A 104 -4.92 -17.44 21.01
CA VAL A 104 -5.22 -17.78 22.39
C VAL A 104 -5.21 -19.30 22.52
N VAL A 105 -4.46 -19.81 23.49
CA VAL A 105 -4.44 -21.24 23.80
C VAL A 105 -5.59 -21.56 24.76
N THR A 106 -6.41 -22.55 24.43
CA THR A 106 -7.50 -23.02 25.30
C THR A 106 -7.00 -24.06 26.31
N ALA A 107 -7.81 -24.38 27.31
CA ALA A 107 -7.55 -25.49 28.23
C ALA A 107 -7.44 -26.87 27.55
N THR A 108 -8.02 -27.02 26.35
CA THR A 108 -7.89 -28.23 25.50
C THR A 108 -6.63 -28.22 24.64
N ASN A 109 -5.77 -27.21 24.79
CA ASN A 109 -4.58 -26.98 23.98
C ASN A 109 -4.89 -26.73 22.48
N ASP A 110 -6.14 -26.34 22.19
CA ASP A 110 -6.56 -25.79 20.92
C ASP A 110 -6.12 -24.33 20.80
N LEU A 111 -6.06 -23.83 19.56
CA LEU A 111 -5.79 -22.43 19.28
C LEU A 111 -7.05 -21.78 18.71
N LEU A 112 -7.42 -20.65 19.30
CA LEU A 112 -8.51 -19.80 18.82
C LEU A 112 -7.99 -18.38 18.61
N GLY A 113 -8.66 -17.62 17.76
CA GLY A 113 -8.38 -16.19 17.57
C GLY A 113 -8.23 -15.78 16.10
N HIS A 114 -7.82 -14.53 15.92
CA HIS A 114 -7.74 -13.90 14.61
C HIS A 114 -6.80 -14.66 13.66
N GLY A 115 -5.65 -15.12 14.15
CA GLY A 115 -4.66 -15.82 13.33
C GLY A 115 -5.19 -17.09 12.66
N VAL A 116 -6.03 -17.84 13.39
CA VAL A 116 -6.66 -19.09 12.92
C VAL A 116 -7.71 -18.82 11.84
N ASN A 117 -8.53 -17.78 12.05
CA ASN A 117 -9.58 -17.37 11.11
C ASN A 117 -9.00 -16.92 9.77
N VAL A 118 -7.91 -16.14 9.78
CA VAL A 118 -7.26 -15.68 8.55
C VAL A 118 -6.67 -16.87 7.76
N ALA A 119 -5.99 -17.81 8.43
CA ALA A 119 -5.42 -18.99 7.78
C ALA A 119 -6.51 -19.84 7.10
N ALA A 120 -7.63 -20.08 7.78
CA ALA A 120 -8.76 -20.84 7.21
C ALA A 120 -9.37 -20.15 5.97
N ARG A 121 -9.51 -18.82 5.99
CA ARG A 121 -10.04 -18.08 4.83
C ARG A 121 -9.06 -18.05 3.66
N LEU A 122 -7.75 -17.94 3.93
CA LEU A 122 -6.73 -18.06 2.88
C LEU A 122 -6.75 -19.45 2.24
N GLN A 123 -6.99 -20.50 3.03
CA GLN A 123 -7.17 -21.86 2.52
C GLN A 123 -8.37 -21.94 1.58
N ALA A 124 -9.51 -21.35 1.94
CA ALA A 124 -10.71 -21.39 1.11
C ALA A 124 -10.48 -20.79 -0.29
N LEU A 125 -9.66 -19.73 -0.37
CA LEU A 125 -9.28 -19.03 -1.59
C LEU A 125 -8.15 -19.70 -2.38
N ALA A 126 -7.42 -20.65 -1.79
CA ALA A 126 -6.31 -21.31 -2.46
C ALA A 126 -6.79 -22.19 -3.62
N ALA A 127 -6.01 -22.22 -4.71
CA ALA A 127 -6.31 -23.11 -5.82
C ALA A 127 -6.00 -24.57 -5.44
N PRO A 128 -6.69 -25.57 -6.03
CA PRO A 128 -6.38 -26.98 -5.79
C PRO A 128 -4.90 -27.32 -6.02
N GLY A 129 -4.25 -27.84 -4.99
CA GLY A 129 -2.85 -28.24 -5.00
C GLY A 129 -1.85 -27.08 -4.84
N THR A 130 -2.29 -25.91 -4.35
CA THR A 130 -1.43 -24.78 -4.03
C THR A 130 -1.64 -24.32 -2.59
N ALA A 131 -0.70 -23.54 -2.07
CA ALA A 131 -0.89 -22.83 -0.80
C ALA A 131 -1.02 -21.34 -1.05
N LEU A 132 -1.94 -20.70 -0.34
CA LEU A 132 -2.10 -19.25 -0.31
C LEU A 132 -1.68 -18.74 1.06
N VAL A 133 -0.73 -17.82 1.10
CA VAL A 133 -0.21 -17.29 2.37
C VAL A 133 -0.35 -15.79 2.45
N SER A 134 -0.45 -15.27 3.67
CA SER A 134 -0.51 -13.83 3.92
C SER A 134 0.85 -13.14 3.70
N ALA A 135 0.83 -11.82 3.58
CA ALA A 135 2.04 -11.02 3.49
C ALA A 135 2.91 -11.12 4.75
N GLU A 136 2.30 -11.17 5.93
CA GLU A 136 2.96 -11.36 7.23
C GLU A 136 3.70 -12.69 7.27
N PHE A 137 3.05 -13.78 6.84
CA PHE A 137 3.68 -15.10 6.75
C PHE A 137 4.88 -15.10 5.81
N ARG A 138 4.73 -14.52 4.61
CA ARG A 138 5.84 -14.38 3.64
C ARG A 138 6.97 -13.50 4.17
N SER A 139 6.65 -12.44 4.91
CA SER A 139 7.62 -11.53 5.53
C SER A 139 8.40 -12.19 6.66
N MET A 140 7.83 -13.16 7.36
CA MET A 140 8.51 -13.88 8.44
C MET A 140 9.25 -15.14 7.96
N ALA A 141 8.91 -15.68 6.79
CA ALA A 141 9.59 -16.83 6.18
C ALA A 141 10.87 -16.47 5.37
N ARG A 142 11.65 -15.47 5.82
CA ARG A 142 12.76 -14.83 5.07
C ARG A 142 13.92 -15.76 4.70
N SER A 143 14.13 -16.82 5.46
CA SER A 143 15.23 -17.77 5.23
C SER A 143 15.02 -18.68 4.02
N SER A 144 13.84 -18.65 3.40
CA SER A 144 13.48 -19.59 2.34
C SER A 144 13.58 -18.97 0.94
N PRO A 145 13.94 -19.76 -0.09
CA PRO A 145 14.16 -19.25 -1.42
C PRO A 145 12.96 -18.47 -1.96
N THR A 146 13.18 -17.22 -2.37
CA THR A 146 12.15 -16.31 -2.89
C THR A 146 11.37 -16.90 -4.08
N ALA A 147 11.97 -17.86 -4.80
CA ALA A 147 11.37 -18.63 -5.89
C ALA A 147 10.19 -19.53 -5.48
N ALA A 148 9.89 -19.67 -4.19
CA ALA A 148 8.74 -20.42 -3.70
C ALA A 148 7.43 -19.60 -3.70
N PHE A 149 7.49 -18.27 -3.82
CA PHE A 149 6.34 -17.38 -3.65
C PHE A 149 6.01 -16.62 -4.94
N GLN A 150 4.78 -16.75 -5.42
CA GLN A 150 4.25 -15.97 -6.53
C GLN A 150 3.16 -15.02 -6.02
N ALA A 151 3.29 -13.72 -6.25
CA ALA A 151 2.26 -12.76 -5.85
C ALA A 151 0.94 -13.04 -6.60
N LYS A 152 -0.18 -13.13 -5.86
CA LYS A 152 -1.54 -13.29 -6.41
C LYS A 152 -2.41 -12.03 -6.30
N GLY A 153 -1.88 -10.97 -5.70
CA GLY A 153 -2.60 -9.72 -5.49
C GLY A 153 -3.50 -9.78 -4.25
N ARG A 154 -4.31 -8.73 -4.11
CA ARG A 154 -5.26 -8.56 -3.00
C ARG A 154 -6.48 -9.42 -3.25
N GLN A 155 -6.77 -10.34 -2.33
CA GLN A 155 -8.00 -11.14 -2.39
C GLN A 155 -8.97 -10.65 -1.31
N PRO A 156 -10.26 -10.44 -1.63
CA PRO A 156 -11.27 -10.17 -0.63
C PRO A 156 -11.47 -11.42 0.23
N LEU A 157 -11.37 -11.28 1.55
CA LEU A 157 -11.81 -12.32 2.48
C LEU A 157 -13.26 -11.96 2.86
N GLU A 158 -14.23 -12.83 2.58
CA GLU A 158 -15.63 -12.57 2.93
C GLU A 158 -15.75 -12.19 4.41
N ASN A 159 -16.52 -11.14 4.73
CA ASN A 159 -16.81 -10.65 6.09
C ASN A 159 -15.61 -10.19 6.93
N ILE A 160 -14.54 -9.67 6.31
CA ILE A 160 -13.54 -8.78 6.94
C ILE A 160 -13.26 -7.64 5.93
N GLU A 161 -13.30 -6.38 6.35
CA GLU A 161 -13.06 -5.21 5.48
C GLU A 161 -11.60 -5.11 4.97
N GLN A 162 -10.67 -5.92 5.50
CA GLN A 162 -9.27 -5.95 5.09
C GLN A 162 -9.03 -6.86 3.87
N ARG A 163 -8.56 -6.25 2.77
CA ARG A 163 -7.97 -6.94 1.63
C ARG A 163 -6.55 -7.42 1.96
N VAL A 164 -6.42 -8.71 2.25
CA VAL A 164 -5.11 -9.34 2.53
C VAL A 164 -4.36 -9.59 1.22
N GLN A 165 -3.11 -9.14 1.15
CA GLN A 165 -2.22 -9.45 0.03
C GLN A 165 -1.76 -10.91 0.17
N THR A 166 -1.94 -11.67 -0.91
CA THR A 166 -1.71 -13.11 -0.88
C THR A 166 -0.60 -13.55 -1.82
N PHE A 167 0.12 -14.60 -1.40
CA PHE A 167 1.20 -15.22 -2.17
C PHE A 167 0.89 -16.70 -2.36
N GLU A 168 0.98 -17.17 -3.59
CA GLU A 168 0.81 -18.57 -3.95
C GLU A 168 2.15 -19.32 -3.86
N ILE A 169 2.17 -20.43 -3.15
CA ILE A 169 3.27 -21.39 -3.14
C ILE A 169 2.91 -22.54 -4.09
N LEU A 170 3.81 -22.80 -5.04
CA LEU A 170 3.66 -23.84 -6.05
C LEU A 170 4.57 -25.04 -5.77
N SER A 171 4.05 -26.24 -6.04
CA SER A 171 4.87 -27.47 -6.05
C SER A 171 5.97 -27.41 -7.11
N LYS A 172 7.06 -28.18 -6.92
CA LYS A 172 8.16 -28.29 -7.91
C LYS A 172 7.66 -28.69 -9.31
N ARG A 173 6.69 -29.62 -9.36
CA ARG A 173 6.10 -30.09 -10.64
C ARG A 173 5.38 -28.98 -11.39
N GLN A 174 4.62 -28.13 -10.70
CA GLN A 174 3.91 -27.00 -11.31
C GLN A 174 4.86 -25.89 -11.77
N ARG A 175 5.95 -25.64 -11.02
CA ARG A 175 7.00 -24.70 -11.43
C ARG A 175 7.65 -25.11 -12.75
N PHE A 176 7.97 -26.39 -12.90
CA PHE A 176 8.55 -26.93 -14.14
C PHE A 176 7.59 -26.83 -15.34
N ALA A 177 6.32 -27.21 -15.16
CA ALA A 177 5.30 -27.17 -16.23
C ALA A 177 5.01 -25.75 -16.76
N ARG A 178 5.16 -24.70 -15.94
CA ARG A 178 5.00 -23.30 -16.38
C ARG A 178 6.24 -22.74 -17.05
N SER A 179 7.44 -23.17 -16.66
CA SER A 179 8.69 -22.72 -17.28
C SER A 179 8.82 -23.20 -18.73
N SER A 180 8.38 -24.42 -19.03
CA SER A 180 8.43 -24.96 -20.40
C SER A 180 7.50 -24.24 -21.38
N ARG A 181 6.34 -23.75 -20.93
CA ARG A 181 5.40 -22.95 -21.75
C ARG A 181 5.96 -21.58 -22.15
N ARG A 182 6.85 -21.00 -21.34
CA ARG A 182 7.45 -19.68 -21.60
C ARG A 182 8.44 -19.73 -22.76
N ILE A 183 9.10 -20.86 -23.00
CA ILE A 183 10.09 -21.04 -24.08
C ILE A 183 9.40 -21.24 -25.44
N GLY A 184 8.25 -21.93 -25.48
CA GLY A 184 7.49 -22.13 -26.73
C GLY A 184 6.90 -20.85 -27.34
N GLY A 185 6.59 -19.84 -26.51
CA GLY A 185 6.04 -18.56 -26.98
C GLY A 185 7.03 -17.72 -27.79
N TRP A 186 8.33 -17.77 -27.46
CA TRP A 186 9.38 -17.01 -28.16
C TRP A 186 9.68 -17.57 -29.55
N ALA A 187 9.52 -18.88 -29.76
CA ALA A 187 9.69 -19.50 -31.06
C ALA A 187 8.57 -19.08 -32.05
N MET A 188 7.34 -18.95 -31.55
CA MET A 188 6.19 -18.50 -32.35
C MET A 188 6.28 -17.03 -32.75
N THR A 189 6.72 -16.14 -31.86
CA THR A 189 6.88 -14.71 -32.18
C THR A 189 8.00 -14.46 -33.19
N ALA A 190 9.11 -15.21 -33.11
CA ALA A 190 10.18 -15.14 -34.11
C ALA A 190 9.71 -15.58 -35.50
N ALA A 191 8.88 -16.63 -35.58
CA ALA A 191 8.31 -17.10 -36.85
C ALA A 191 7.36 -16.08 -37.49
N VAL A 192 6.52 -15.42 -36.69
CA VAL A 192 5.58 -14.40 -37.17
C VAL A 192 6.31 -13.15 -37.68
N LEU A 193 7.34 -12.68 -36.96
CA LEU A 193 8.15 -11.53 -37.41
C LEU A 193 8.92 -11.83 -38.70
N GLY A 194 9.41 -13.06 -38.86
CA GLY A 194 10.05 -13.50 -40.11
C GLY A 194 9.07 -13.48 -41.30
N ALA A 195 7.83 -13.91 -41.10
CA ALA A 195 6.80 -13.88 -42.14
C ALA A 195 6.42 -12.44 -42.56
N VAL A 196 6.25 -11.53 -41.59
CA VAL A 196 5.91 -10.12 -41.88
C VAL A 196 7.03 -9.43 -42.68
N ALA A 197 8.30 -9.67 -42.32
CA ALA A 197 9.43 -9.12 -43.06
C ALA A 197 9.51 -9.65 -44.50
N TYR A 198 9.11 -10.91 -44.73
CA TYR A 198 9.11 -11.53 -46.05
C TYR A 198 8.00 -10.99 -46.98
N PHE A 199 6.81 -10.70 -46.45
CA PHE A 199 5.66 -10.23 -47.25
C PHE A 199 5.55 -8.71 -47.40
N ALA A 200 6.29 -7.92 -46.62
CA ALA A 200 6.27 -6.45 -46.66
C ALA A 200 6.51 -5.83 -48.06
N PRO A 201 7.43 -6.35 -48.91
CA PRO A 201 7.65 -5.77 -50.25
C PRO A 201 6.47 -5.97 -51.21
N ALA A 202 5.75 -7.09 -51.09
CA ALA A 202 4.59 -7.39 -51.91
C ALA A 202 3.37 -6.57 -51.48
N GLY A 203 3.16 -6.39 -50.17
CA GLY A 203 2.11 -5.54 -49.63
C GLY A 203 2.28 -4.07 -50.00
N TYR A 204 3.53 -3.57 -50.01
CA TYR A 204 3.83 -2.19 -50.39
C TYR A 204 3.52 -1.92 -51.87
N ARG A 205 3.80 -2.88 -52.76
CA ARG A 205 3.46 -2.78 -54.19
C ARG A 205 1.94 -2.78 -54.42
N PHE A 206 1.20 -3.61 -53.69
CA PHE A 206 -0.27 -3.63 -53.76
C PHE A 206 -0.90 -2.32 -53.27
N TYR A 207 -0.38 -1.75 -52.17
CA TYR A 207 -0.86 -0.48 -51.62
C TYR A 207 -0.68 0.68 -52.60
N GLN A 208 0.47 0.77 -53.28
CA GLN A 208 0.71 1.81 -54.30
C GLN A 208 -0.26 1.71 -55.48
N GLN A 209 -0.62 0.49 -55.88
CA GLN A 209 -1.55 0.23 -56.97
C GLN A 209 -2.99 0.60 -56.57
N TYR A 210 -3.39 0.32 -55.32
CA TYR A 210 -4.70 0.68 -54.79
C TYR A 210 -4.93 2.19 -54.68
N THR A 211 -3.90 2.95 -54.27
CA THR A 211 -4.01 4.42 -54.15
C THR A 211 -3.97 5.15 -55.50
N ALA A 212 -3.52 4.49 -56.57
CA ALA A 212 -3.49 5.07 -57.92
C ALA A 212 -4.87 5.02 -58.61
N GLU A 213 -5.76 4.11 -58.20
CA GLU A 213 -7.06 3.92 -58.86
C GLU A 213 -8.21 4.71 -58.20
N HIS A 214 -8.05 5.24 -56.99
CA HIS A 214 -9.12 5.95 -56.27
C HIS A 214 -8.67 7.31 -55.68
N PRO A 215 -8.80 8.42 -56.43
CA PRO A 215 -8.63 9.76 -55.89
C PRO A 215 -9.79 10.11 -54.94
N GLN A 216 -9.46 10.77 -53.83
CA GLN A 216 -10.32 11.14 -52.71
C GLN A 216 -11.62 11.85 -53.12
N VAL A 217 -12.75 11.47 -52.50
CA VAL A 217 -13.99 12.25 -52.50
C VAL A 217 -14.09 13.05 -51.21
N GLU A 218 -14.35 14.34 -51.38
CA GLU A 218 -14.53 15.39 -50.37
C GLU A 218 -15.56 15.03 -49.30
N ALA A 219 -15.23 15.37 -48.05
CA ALA A 219 -16.14 15.32 -46.93
C ALA A 219 -17.13 16.49 -47.02
N ASN A 220 -18.42 16.18 -47.17
CA ASN A 220 -19.50 17.13 -46.97
C ASN A 220 -20.43 16.68 -45.84
N ALA A 221 -20.87 17.67 -45.08
CA ALA A 221 -21.49 17.58 -43.77
C ALA A 221 -22.98 17.20 -43.77
N THR A 222 -23.50 17.04 -42.54
CA THR A 222 -24.90 17.07 -42.08
C THR A 222 -25.70 15.77 -42.08
N HIS A 223 -25.99 15.25 -40.87
CA HIS A 223 -27.35 15.24 -40.29
C HIS A 223 -27.34 14.75 -38.83
N ALA A 224 -27.96 15.52 -37.94
CA ALA A 224 -28.51 15.07 -36.66
C ALA A 224 -29.89 14.41 -36.90
N PRO A 225 -30.41 13.58 -35.98
CA PRO A 225 -31.36 14.10 -34.98
C PRO A 225 -31.21 13.42 -33.60
N ALA A 226 -31.26 14.18 -32.50
CA ALA A 226 -32.44 14.57 -31.70
C ALA A 226 -32.77 13.61 -30.54
N THR A 227 -32.76 14.22 -29.35
CA THR A 227 -33.11 13.75 -28.01
C THR A 227 -34.54 13.19 -27.91
N PRO A 228 -34.83 12.40 -26.87
CA PRO A 228 -35.81 12.93 -25.91
C PRO A 228 -35.44 12.68 -24.44
N ALA A 229 -35.90 13.59 -23.58
CA ALA A 229 -36.04 13.47 -22.14
C ALA A 229 -37.46 13.98 -21.77
N PRO A 230 -37.92 13.88 -20.52
CA PRO A 230 -37.91 12.75 -19.58
C PRO A 230 -39.36 12.39 -19.16
N ALA A 231 -39.57 11.22 -18.54
CA ALA A 231 -40.85 10.89 -17.89
C ALA A 231 -40.67 10.85 -16.37
N SER A 232 -41.47 11.69 -15.71
CA SER A 232 -41.64 11.78 -14.26
C SER A 232 -42.65 10.72 -13.79
N ALA A 233 -42.33 10.01 -12.71
CA ALA A 233 -43.33 9.30 -11.90
C ALA A 233 -42.88 9.25 -10.41
N LEU A 234 -43.67 10.00 -9.63
CA LEU A 234 -44.01 10.05 -8.20
C LEU A 234 -43.49 8.99 -7.18
N PRO A 235 -43.52 9.31 -5.87
CA PRO A 235 -42.66 8.74 -4.85
C PRO A 235 -43.26 7.50 -4.16
N GLU A 236 -42.41 6.52 -3.88
CA GLU A 236 -42.74 5.47 -2.92
C GLU A 236 -42.42 5.92 -1.50
N THR A 237 -43.49 6.07 -0.72
CA THR A 237 -43.49 6.23 0.73
C THR A 237 -42.91 4.96 1.37
N SER A 238 -41.64 5.01 1.79
CA SER A 238 -41.03 3.97 2.63
C SER A 238 -40.84 4.51 4.05
N LEU A 239 -41.49 3.85 5.00
CA LEU A 239 -41.48 4.15 6.42
C LEU A 239 -40.07 3.98 6.99
N ALA A 240 -39.44 5.10 7.32
CA ALA A 240 -38.21 5.13 8.09
C ALA A 240 -38.46 4.60 9.51
N SER A 241 -37.88 3.43 9.84
CA SER A 241 -37.63 3.05 11.23
C SER A 241 -36.38 3.79 11.70
N ALA A 242 -36.58 4.82 12.51
CA ALA A 242 -35.52 5.50 13.22
C ALA A 242 -35.02 4.61 14.37
N VAL A 243 -33.90 3.93 14.17
CA VAL A 243 -33.08 3.45 15.28
C VAL A 243 -32.22 4.64 15.71
N VAL A 244 -32.54 5.20 16.87
CA VAL A 244 -31.72 6.21 17.54
C VAL A 244 -30.38 5.54 17.87
N THR A 245 -29.39 5.78 17.01
CA THR A 245 -28.00 5.40 17.26
C THR A 245 -27.38 6.57 18.00
N ALA A 246 -26.72 6.30 19.13
CA ALA A 246 -25.87 7.27 19.81
C ALA A 246 -24.90 7.92 18.79
N PRO A 247 -24.54 9.21 18.92
CA PRO A 247 -23.73 9.89 17.92
C PRO A 247 -22.39 9.16 17.77
N ALA A 248 -22.22 8.49 16.62
CA ALA A 248 -20.93 8.00 16.19
C ALA A 248 -20.01 9.21 15.99
N ALA A 249 -18.75 9.07 16.40
CA ALA A 249 -17.71 10.04 16.07
C ALA A 249 -17.75 10.32 14.55
N PRO A 250 -17.53 11.57 14.11
CA PRO A 250 -17.65 11.93 12.70
C PRO A 250 -16.71 11.06 11.86
N THR A 251 -17.27 10.20 11.00
CA THR A 251 -16.50 9.43 10.01
C THR A 251 -15.91 10.39 9.00
N LEU A 252 -14.63 10.72 9.19
CA LEU A 252 -13.87 11.57 8.30
C LEU A 252 -13.74 10.91 6.91
N THR A 253 -14.19 11.60 5.87
CA THR A 253 -14.23 11.07 4.51
C THR A 253 -12.95 11.47 3.75
N PRO A 254 -12.31 10.57 2.98
CA PRO A 254 -11.21 10.95 2.08
C PRO A 254 -11.54 12.16 1.21
N GLY A 255 -10.63 13.13 1.14
CA GLY A 255 -10.82 14.39 0.43
C GLY A 255 -11.57 15.48 1.22
N GLN A 256 -12.09 15.17 2.41
CA GLN A 256 -12.70 16.16 3.28
C GLN A 256 -11.66 17.20 3.73
N ALA A 257 -11.98 18.48 3.53
CA ALA A 257 -11.21 19.57 4.10
C ALA A 257 -11.51 19.71 5.60
N LEU A 258 -10.47 19.86 6.41
CA LEU A 258 -10.56 20.13 7.84
C LEU A 258 -10.00 21.51 8.13
N HIS A 259 -10.70 22.25 8.97
CA HIS A 259 -10.29 23.57 9.43
C HIS A 259 -10.62 23.68 10.92
N ASP A 260 -9.60 23.50 11.77
CA ASP A 260 -9.80 23.38 13.22
C ASP A 260 -9.90 24.74 13.92
N CYS A 261 -9.32 25.79 13.34
CA CYS A 261 -9.39 27.15 13.86
C CYS A 261 -9.10 28.18 12.74
N GLN A 262 -9.53 29.43 12.93
CA GLN A 262 -9.40 30.50 11.91
C GLN A 262 -7.98 30.70 11.37
N ASN A 263 -6.95 30.52 12.22
CA ASN A 263 -5.54 30.70 11.84
C ASN A 263 -4.79 29.38 11.66
N CYS A 264 -5.49 28.24 11.74
CA CYS A 264 -4.91 26.93 11.58
C CYS A 264 -4.73 26.61 10.08
N PRO A 265 -3.73 25.81 9.70
CA PRO A 265 -3.63 25.29 8.34
C PRO A 265 -4.90 24.54 7.92
N GLU A 266 -5.38 24.77 6.69
CA GLU A 266 -6.36 23.87 6.06
C GLU A 266 -5.71 22.51 5.85
N LEU A 267 -6.37 21.44 6.30
CA LEU A 267 -5.94 20.07 6.07
C LEU A 267 -6.89 19.36 5.11
N VAL A 268 -6.42 18.29 4.49
CA VAL A 268 -7.23 17.35 3.71
C VAL A 268 -7.04 15.95 4.26
N VAL A 269 -8.15 15.22 4.44
CA VAL A 269 -8.14 13.81 4.84
C VAL A 269 -7.62 12.96 3.69
N VAL A 270 -6.50 12.30 3.91
CA VAL A 270 -5.87 11.37 2.98
C VAL A 270 -6.31 9.94 3.32
N PRO A 271 -6.85 9.17 2.37
CA PRO A 271 -7.28 7.79 2.63
C PRO A 271 -6.09 6.91 2.96
N GLY A 272 -6.22 6.03 3.95
CA GLY A 272 -5.24 4.98 4.17
C GLY A 272 -5.15 4.00 3.00
N GLY A 273 -4.03 3.31 2.86
CA GLY A 273 -3.80 2.39 1.75
C GLY A 273 -2.42 1.76 1.75
N LEU A 274 -2.22 0.82 0.83
CA LEU A 274 -0.90 0.28 0.50
C LEU A 274 -0.38 1.02 -0.72
N PHE A 275 0.90 1.38 -0.72
CA PHE A 275 1.58 1.92 -1.90
C PHE A 275 3.01 1.43 -2.01
N MET A 276 3.57 1.54 -3.21
CA MET A 276 4.98 1.23 -3.46
C MET A 276 5.83 2.49 -3.24
N MET A 277 6.58 2.53 -2.14
CA MET A 277 7.49 3.62 -1.80
C MET A 277 8.85 3.44 -2.47
N GLY A 278 9.45 4.53 -2.94
CA GLY A 278 10.74 4.57 -3.62
C GLY A 278 10.64 4.40 -5.15
N SER A 279 11.78 4.48 -5.83
CA SER A 279 11.87 4.46 -7.30
C SER A 279 12.47 3.16 -7.85
N PRO A 280 11.98 2.66 -9.01
CA PRO A 280 12.59 1.53 -9.71
C PRO A 280 14.06 1.79 -10.03
N SER A 281 14.90 0.76 -10.01
CA SER A 281 16.35 0.90 -10.23
C SER A 281 16.75 1.55 -11.56
N ASN A 282 15.86 1.51 -12.57
CA ASN A 282 16.05 2.08 -13.90
C ASN A 282 15.28 3.41 -14.13
N GLU A 283 14.69 4.02 -13.10
CA GLU A 283 14.01 5.31 -13.23
C GLU A 283 15.03 6.44 -13.51
N THR A 284 14.80 7.21 -14.57
CA THR A 284 15.66 8.33 -14.94
C THR A 284 15.67 9.39 -13.85
N GLY A 285 16.87 9.81 -13.43
CA GLY A 285 17.05 10.83 -12.39
C GLY A 285 17.03 10.29 -10.96
N ARG A 286 16.89 8.97 -10.79
CA ARG A 286 16.91 8.27 -9.49
C ARG A 286 18.19 8.53 -8.69
N GLY A 287 18.01 8.97 -7.44
CA GLY A 287 19.02 9.00 -6.39
C GLY A 287 19.35 7.62 -5.82
N ARG A 288 20.54 7.47 -5.22
CA ARG A 288 21.03 6.18 -4.71
C ARG A 288 20.24 5.68 -3.49
N ASP A 289 19.64 6.59 -2.76
CA ASP A 289 18.95 6.43 -1.48
C ASP A 289 17.43 6.24 -1.61
N GLU A 290 16.91 6.16 -2.83
CA GLU A 290 15.48 6.03 -3.12
C GLU A 290 15.00 4.57 -3.15
N GLY A 291 15.78 3.66 -2.59
CA GLY A 291 15.43 2.24 -2.59
C GLY A 291 15.99 1.42 -1.42
N PRO A 292 15.67 0.12 -1.42
CA PRO A 292 14.87 -0.60 -2.42
C PRO A 292 13.40 -0.17 -2.43
N GLN A 293 12.71 -0.40 -3.55
CA GLN A 293 11.25 -0.23 -3.58
C GLN A 293 10.59 -1.22 -2.62
N ARG A 294 9.57 -0.75 -1.93
CA ARG A 294 8.91 -1.49 -0.85
C ARG A 294 7.45 -1.09 -0.72
N GLU A 295 6.61 -2.05 -0.39
CA GLU A 295 5.22 -1.79 -0.08
C GLU A 295 5.12 -1.23 1.35
N VAL A 296 4.38 -0.14 1.51
CA VAL A 296 4.15 0.53 2.79
C VAL A 296 2.65 0.73 2.97
N SER A 297 2.16 0.40 4.17
CA SER A 297 0.78 0.65 4.62
C SER A 297 0.71 2.00 5.29
N ILE A 298 -0.22 2.84 4.86
CA ILE A 298 -0.50 4.15 5.43
C ILE A 298 -1.88 4.09 6.08
N SER A 299 -1.98 4.44 7.36
CA SER A 299 -3.26 4.67 8.01
C SER A 299 -3.87 5.99 7.52
N PRO A 300 -5.21 6.14 7.51
CA PRO A 300 -5.82 7.43 7.21
C PRO A 300 -5.28 8.53 8.14
N PHE A 301 -4.97 9.68 7.56
CA PHE A 301 -4.45 10.83 8.29
C PHE A 301 -4.92 12.10 7.57
N ALA A 302 -4.79 13.26 8.21
CA ALA A 302 -4.97 14.54 7.52
C ALA A 302 -3.61 15.22 7.29
N ILE A 303 -3.46 15.91 6.18
CA ILE A 303 -2.24 16.68 5.87
C ILE A 303 -2.59 18.04 5.30
N GLY A 304 -1.74 19.03 5.57
CA GLY A 304 -1.87 20.39 5.10
C GLY A 304 -2.09 20.41 3.60
N LYS A 305 -3.17 21.07 3.19
CA LYS A 305 -3.51 21.30 1.79
C LYS A 305 -2.40 22.05 1.06
N TYR A 306 -1.73 22.93 1.80
CA TYR A 306 -0.61 23.77 1.40
C TYR A 306 0.57 23.61 2.36
N GLU A 307 1.75 24.11 2.00
CA GLU A 307 2.80 24.37 2.98
C GLU A 307 2.35 25.43 4.01
N VAL A 308 2.99 25.44 5.18
CA VAL A 308 2.73 26.49 6.19
C VAL A 308 3.13 27.84 5.61
N THR A 309 2.23 28.81 5.68
CA THR A 309 2.45 30.13 5.10
C THR A 309 3.14 31.09 6.07
N PHE A 310 3.73 32.17 5.55
CA PHE A 310 4.24 33.25 6.38
C PHE A 310 3.15 33.87 7.26
N GLN A 311 1.91 33.98 6.80
CA GLN A 311 0.78 34.46 7.61
C GLN A 311 0.55 33.56 8.84
N GLN A 312 0.58 32.24 8.66
CA GLN A 312 0.43 31.28 9.75
C GLN A 312 1.63 31.30 10.70
N TRP A 313 2.85 31.46 10.16
CA TRP A 313 4.07 31.64 10.95
C TRP A 313 4.04 32.94 11.77
N ASP A 314 3.55 34.04 11.19
CA ASP A 314 3.43 35.33 11.86
C ASP A 314 2.40 35.27 13.00
N ALA A 315 1.32 34.50 12.85
CA ALA A 315 0.39 34.23 13.94
C ALA A 315 1.07 33.47 15.08
N CYS A 316 1.94 32.50 14.78
CA CYS A 316 2.74 31.80 15.78
C CYS A 316 3.67 32.75 16.53
N LEU A 317 4.36 33.65 15.83
CA LEU A 317 5.21 34.68 16.45
C LEU A 317 4.42 35.64 17.34
N ALA A 318 3.28 36.13 16.85
CA ALA A 318 2.39 37.00 17.62
C ALA A 318 1.85 36.30 18.88
N GLY A 319 1.65 34.98 18.83
CA GLY A 319 1.26 34.14 19.96
C GLY A 319 2.42 33.70 20.86
N GLY A 320 3.64 34.24 20.68
CA GLY A 320 4.83 33.90 21.48
C GLY A 320 5.47 32.54 21.18
N GLY A 321 5.07 31.89 20.09
CA GLY A 321 5.59 30.60 19.63
C GLY A 321 6.81 30.72 18.72
N CYS A 322 7.11 29.63 18.00
CA CYS A 322 8.14 29.59 16.94
C CYS A 322 9.55 30.01 17.41
N ASN A 323 9.81 29.87 18.72
CA ASN A 323 11.02 30.34 19.40
C ASN A 323 11.38 31.80 19.10
N GLY A 324 10.39 32.63 18.73
CA GLY A 324 10.60 34.02 18.34
C GLY A 324 11.40 34.21 17.04
N PHE A 325 11.63 33.16 16.24
CA PHE A 325 12.39 33.27 15.00
C PHE A 325 11.51 33.77 13.84
N SER A 326 11.80 34.97 13.33
CA SER A 326 11.18 35.50 12.12
C SER A 326 12.13 35.33 10.91
N PRO A 327 11.88 34.36 10.02
CA PRO A 327 12.67 34.22 8.81
C PRO A 327 12.46 35.40 7.86
N PRO A 328 13.51 35.85 7.15
CA PRO A 328 13.37 36.89 6.13
C PRO A 328 12.52 36.37 4.97
N ASP A 329 11.78 37.28 4.33
CA ASP A 329 10.95 36.97 3.16
C ASP A 329 11.70 37.17 1.82
N HIS A 330 12.98 37.56 1.89
CA HIS A 330 13.84 37.83 0.74
C HIS A 330 13.29 38.88 -0.25
N GLY A 331 12.35 39.73 0.20
CA GLY A 331 11.63 40.68 -0.66
C GLY A 331 10.65 40.02 -1.64
N TRP A 332 10.32 38.73 -1.44
CA TRP A 332 9.33 38.01 -2.26
C TRP A 332 7.90 38.24 -1.79
N GLY A 333 7.75 38.66 -0.53
CA GLY A 333 6.48 38.84 0.14
C GLY A 333 6.23 37.78 1.22
N ARG A 334 5.44 38.16 2.22
CA ARG A 334 4.94 37.29 3.29
C ARG A 334 3.53 36.81 2.94
N GLY A 335 2.61 36.76 3.91
CA GLY A 335 1.21 36.42 3.65
C GLY A 335 1.06 34.96 3.22
N SER A 336 0.48 34.74 2.05
CA SER A 336 0.18 33.40 1.50
C SER A 336 1.40 32.70 0.87
N HIS A 337 2.58 33.31 0.86
CA HIS A 337 3.80 32.60 0.50
C HIS A 337 4.16 31.55 1.55
N PRO A 338 4.74 30.41 1.15
CA PRO A 338 5.22 29.41 2.10
C PRO A 338 6.33 30.01 2.96
N VAL A 339 6.36 29.68 4.25
CA VAL A 339 7.48 30.04 5.11
C VAL A 339 8.72 29.29 4.63
N THR A 340 9.83 30.02 4.49
CA THR A 340 11.12 29.47 4.02
C THR A 340 12.23 29.75 5.00
N GLY A 341 13.36 29.04 4.87
CA GLY A 341 14.51 29.29 5.73
C GLY A 341 14.29 28.86 7.17
N VAL A 342 13.34 27.95 7.41
CA VAL A 342 13.09 27.37 8.73
C VAL A 342 13.78 26.02 8.87
N SER A 343 14.30 25.73 10.06
CA SER A 343 14.89 24.43 10.37
C SER A 343 13.81 23.43 10.81
N TYR A 344 14.16 22.15 10.85
CA TYR A 344 13.30 21.12 11.44
C TYR A 344 12.94 21.49 12.89
N ASN A 345 13.91 21.99 13.66
CA ASN A 345 13.66 22.41 15.05
C ASN A 345 12.67 23.59 15.14
N ASP A 346 12.76 24.54 14.21
CA ASP A 346 11.81 25.66 14.15
C ASP A 346 10.39 25.14 13.78
N ALA A 347 10.29 24.18 12.85
CA ALA A 347 9.03 23.52 12.50
C ALA A 347 8.41 22.77 13.68
N LYS A 348 9.22 22.07 14.50
CA LYS A 348 8.74 21.44 15.75
C LYS A 348 8.22 22.49 16.73
N ALA A 349 8.89 23.61 16.91
CA ALA A 349 8.43 24.69 17.78
C ALA A 349 7.11 25.33 17.31
N TYR A 350 6.90 25.44 15.99
CA TYR A 350 5.60 25.82 15.43
C TYR A 350 4.51 24.80 15.78
N LEU A 351 4.80 23.51 15.62
CA LEU A 351 3.85 22.43 15.94
C LEU A 351 3.51 22.37 17.43
N ASP A 352 4.49 22.58 18.31
CA ASP A 352 4.29 22.64 19.76
C ASP A 352 3.35 23.79 20.12
N TRP A 353 3.57 24.97 19.53
CA TRP A 353 2.67 26.12 19.69
C TRP A 353 1.27 25.82 19.15
N LEU A 354 1.16 25.26 17.94
CA LEU A 354 -0.13 24.95 17.31
C LEU A 354 -0.94 23.94 18.13
N ASN A 355 -0.29 22.91 18.68
CA ASN A 355 -0.90 21.93 19.56
C ASN A 355 -1.32 22.54 20.91
N ALA A 356 -0.53 23.46 21.47
CA ALA A 356 -0.90 24.17 22.69
C ALA A 356 -2.17 25.02 22.50
N GLN A 357 -2.39 25.58 21.30
CA GLN A 357 -3.62 26.29 20.96
C GLN A 357 -4.81 25.35 20.68
N ASN A 358 -4.56 24.09 20.37
CA ASN A 358 -5.56 23.12 19.93
C ASN A 358 -5.40 21.77 20.65
N PRO A 359 -5.68 21.69 21.95
CA PRO A 359 -5.33 20.54 22.80
C PRO A 359 -6.04 19.23 22.43
N ASN A 360 -7.14 19.30 21.68
CA ASN A 360 -7.90 18.13 21.21
C ASN A 360 -7.43 17.63 19.83
N THR A 361 -6.38 18.23 19.30
CA THR A 361 -5.78 17.87 18.02
C THR A 361 -4.32 17.50 18.24
N HIS A 362 -3.77 16.70 17.33
CA HIS A 362 -2.38 16.31 17.38
C HIS A 362 -1.73 16.54 16.02
N TYR A 363 -1.25 17.76 15.84
CA TYR A 363 -0.45 18.18 14.70
C TYR A 363 0.99 17.70 14.85
N ARG A 364 1.58 17.26 13.74
CA ARG A 364 2.95 16.77 13.62
C ARG A 364 3.49 17.03 12.22
N LEU A 365 4.74 16.68 11.94
CA LEU A 365 5.17 16.52 10.56
C LEU A 365 4.64 15.18 10.02
N ALA A 366 4.44 15.10 8.71
CA ALA A 366 4.21 13.82 8.05
C ALA A 366 5.48 12.95 8.18
N SER A 367 5.32 11.63 8.22
CA SER A 367 6.46 10.75 7.93
C SER A 367 6.84 10.89 6.45
N GLU A 368 8.06 10.49 6.11
CA GLU A 368 8.56 10.46 4.73
C GLU A 368 7.69 9.56 3.85
N ALA A 369 7.16 8.48 4.43
CA ALA A 369 6.25 7.56 3.77
C ALA A 369 4.88 8.19 3.52
N GLU A 370 4.30 8.85 4.54
CA GLU A 370 3.04 9.59 4.39
C GLU A 370 3.17 10.71 3.36
N TRP A 371 4.28 11.44 3.36
CA TRP A 371 4.54 12.50 2.40
C TRP A 371 4.61 11.96 0.96
N GLU A 372 5.36 10.87 0.71
CA GLU A 372 5.44 10.29 -0.64
C GLU A 372 4.09 9.73 -1.09
N TYR A 373 3.36 9.09 -0.18
CA TYR A 373 2.01 8.59 -0.45
C TYR A 373 1.06 9.72 -0.84
N ALA A 374 1.07 10.81 -0.07
CA ALA A 374 0.29 12.01 -0.32
C ALA A 374 0.68 12.69 -1.65
N ALA A 375 1.98 12.78 -1.95
CA ALA A 375 2.48 13.36 -3.19
C ALA A 375 2.03 12.56 -4.42
N ARG A 376 2.06 11.22 -4.33
CA ARG A 376 1.68 10.30 -5.41
C ARG A 376 0.18 10.26 -5.68
N ALA A 377 -0.66 10.50 -4.66
CA ALA A 377 -2.12 10.56 -4.76
C ALA A 377 -2.75 9.40 -5.55
N GLY A 378 -2.31 8.16 -5.25
CA GLY A 378 -2.79 6.94 -5.90
C GLY A 378 -2.11 6.58 -7.23
N THR A 379 -1.16 7.39 -7.72
CA THR A 379 -0.41 7.09 -8.94
C THR A 379 0.90 6.33 -8.67
N ALA A 380 1.32 5.51 -9.63
CA ALA A 380 2.63 4.85 -9.62
C ALA A 380 3.69 5.64 -10.41
N GLY A 381 3.34 6.81 -10.94
CA GLY A 381 4.20 7.64 -11.78
C GLY A 381 5.31 8.35 -11.01
N VAL A 382 6.21 8.99 -11.75
CA VAL A 382 7.30 9.83 -11.20
C VAL A 382 6.73 11.08 -10.52
N TYR A 383 5.64 11.61 -11.10
CA TYR A 383 4.82 12.71 -10.60
C TYR A 383 3.36 12.25 -10.58
N ALA A 384 2.52 12.89 -9.76
CA ALA A 384 1.08 12.63 -9.75
C ALA A 384 0.39 13.08 -11.04
N PHE A 385 1.00 14.03 -11.75
CA PHE A 385 0.54 14.45 -13.06
C PHE A 385 1.21 13.56 -14.11
N ASN A 386 0.42 12.69 -14.76
CA ASN A 386 0.91 11.76 -15.77
C ASN A 386 1.87 12.45 -16.76
N GLY A 387 3.09 11.90 -16.93
CA GLY A 387 4.06 12.39 -17.89
C GLY A 387 5.13 13.33 -17.32
N ARG A 388 5.44 14.41 -18.04
CA ARG A 388 6.51 15.36 -17.71
C ARG A 388 5.93 16.53 -16.90
N LEU A 389 6.58 16.87 -15.79
CA LEU A 389 6.25 18.07 -15.02
C LEU A 389 6.57 19.33 -15.83
N THR A 390 5.63 20.29 -15.84
CA THR A 390 5.79 21.59 -16.50
C THR A 390 5.63 22.73 -15.50
N THR A 391 6.13 23.92 -15.85
CA THR A 391 6.02 25.13 -15.00
C THR A 391 4.58 25.63 -14.82
N HIS A 392 3.60 25.08 -15.55
CA HIS A 392 2.18 25.33 -15.30
C HIS A 392 1.63 24.50 -14.13
N GLN A 393 2.31 23.41 -13.78
CA GLN A 393 1.87 22.44 -12.75
C GLN A 393 2.65 22.58 -11.44
N ALA A 394 3.77 23.29 -11.44
CA ALA A 394 4.69 23.37 -10.32
C ALA A 394 5.59 24.60 -10.44
N THR A 395 6.03 25.14 -9.29
CA THR A 395 7.03 26.20 -9.23
C THR A 395 8.43 25.60 -9.07
N PHE A 396 9.24 25.67 -10.12
CA PHE A 396 10.63 25.19 -10.16
C PHE A 396 11.42 25.92 -11.26
N LEU A 397 12.75 25.92 -11.20
CA LEU A 397 13.62 26.75 -12.06
C LEU A 397 13.29 28.25 -12.03
N MET A 398 12.78 28.73 -10.88
CA MET A 398 12.42 30.10 -10.59
C MET A 398 13.44 30.75 -9.65
N GLN A 399 13.34 32.07 -9.48
CA GLN A 399 14.17 32.84 -8.55
C GLN A 399 13.50 33.08 -7.18
N ARG A 400 12.22 32.71 -7.05
CA ARG A 400 11.40 32.91 -5.86
C ARG A 400 10.28 31.88 -5.77
N THR A 401 9.73 31.71 -4.58
CA THR A 401 8.46 31.00 -4.32
C THR A 401 7.28 31.73 -4.96
N THR A 402 6.19 31.01 -5.17
CA THR A 402 4.86 31.59 -5.45
C THR A 402 4.00 31.53 -4.20
N GLU A 403 2.82 32.16 -4.22
CA GLU A 403 1.81 31.90 -3.19
C GLU A 403 1.41 30.43 -3.25
N VAL A 404 1.10 29.84 -2.10
CA VAL A 404 0.63 28.45 -2.04
C VAL A 404 -0.66 28.31 -2.85
N GLY A 405 -0.83 27.18 -3.52
CA GLY A 405 -2.00 26.91 -4.35
C GLY A 405 -2.00 27.59 -5.73
N SER A 406 -0.88 28.15 -6.17
CA SER A 406 -0.77 28.80 -7.49
C SER A 406 -0.91 27.82 -8.67
N HIS A 407 -0.75 26.51 -8.43
CA HIS A 407 -0.87 25.45 -9.43
C HIS A 407 -1.99 24.46 -9.08
N GLY A 408 -2.34 23.57 -10.01
CA GLY A 408 -3.39 22.58 -9.76
C GLY A 408 -2.99 21.54 -8.69
N ALA A 409 -3.93 21.18 -7.83
CA ALA A 409 -3.76 20.10 -6.85
C ALA A 409 -3.63 18.71 -7.50
N ASN A 410 -3.04 17.78 -6.77
CA ASN A 410 -3.12 16.35 -7.10
C ASN A 410 -4.51 15.76 -6.78
N THR A 411 -4.74 14.47 -7.05
CA THR A 411 -6.04 13.81 -6.85
C THR A 411 -6.50 13.75 -5.39
N TYR A 412 -5.62 13.96 -4.41
CA TYR A 412 -5.99 14.11 -3.00
C TYR A 412 -6.29 15.55 -2.60
N GLY A 413 -6.27 16.51 -3.53
CA GLY A 413 -6.52 17.92 -3.24
C GLY A 413 -5.33 18.63 -2.60
N LEU A 414 -4.12 18.07 -2.71
CA LEU A 414 -2.90 18.65 -2.16
C LEU A 414 -2.16 19.45 -3.23
N PHE A 415 -1.74 20.66 -2.84
CA PHE A 415 -1.03 21.61 -3.68
C PHE A 415 0.46 21.59 -3.39
N ASP A 416 1.24 22.01 -4.39
CA ASP A 416 2.67 22.30 -4.26
C ASP A 416 3.52 21.11 -3.76
N MET A 417 3.03 19.87 -3.90
CA MET A 417 3.78 18.65 -3.56
C MET A 417 5.04 18.45 -4.42
N TYR A 418 5.22 19.28 -5.46
CA TYR A 418 6.32 19.25 -6.43
C TYR A 418 6.84 20.68 -6.61
N GLY A 419 7.89 21.06 -5.90
CA GLY A 419 8.50 22.39 -5.99
C GLY A 419 7.95 23.39 -4.97
N ASN A 420 8.04 24.68 -5.30
CA ASN A 420 7.83 25.80 -4.39
C ASN A 420 8.84 25.79 -3.23
N VAL A 421 8.67 24.93 -2.22
CA VAL A 421 9.64 24.70 -1.16
C VAL A 421 9.80 23.22 -0.86
N GLY A 422 11.02 22.82 -0.50
CA GLY A 422 11.25 21.50 0.09
C GLY A 422 10.59 21.44 1.47
N GLU A 423 10.12 20.28 1.88
CA GLU A 423 9.32 20.16 3.09
C GLU A 423 9.95 19.19 4.10
N TRP A 424 10.20 19.68 5.32
CA TRP A 424 10.63 18.82 6.42
C TRP A 424 9.61 17.74 6.72
N VAL A 425 10.10 16.52 6.91
CA VAL A 425 9.32 15.36 7.39
C VAL A 425 9.87 14.89 8.74
N GLU A 426 9.12 14.04 9.45
CA GLU A 426 9.48 13.59 10.79
C GLU A 426 10.76 12.72 10.78
N ASP A 427 11.01 11.99 9.70
CA ASP A 427 12.03 10.94 9.61
C ASP A 427 13.48 11.42 9.81
N CYS A 428 14.23 10.59 10.53
CA CYS A 428 15.68 10.57 10.42
C CYS A 428 16.10 10.05 9.06
N TYR A 429 17.04 10.75 8.43
CA TYR A 429 17.54 10.36 7.13
C TYR A 429 18.34 9.06 7.22
N SER A 430 17.98 8.10 6.38
CA SER A 430 18.73 6.88 6.13
C SER A 430 19.14 6.81 4.65
N ALA A 431 20.36 6.38 4.37
CA ALA A 431 20.84 6.21 2.99
C ALA A 431 20.15 5.07 2.22
N SER A 432 19.25 4.32 2.86
CA SER A 432 18.46 3.26 2.22
C SER A 432 17.19 2.94 3.01
N TYR A 433 16.17 2.43 2.32
CA TYR A 433 14.93 1.96 2.91
C TYR A 433 14.96 0.52 3.45
N ASN A 434 16.12 -0.18 3.45
CA ASN A 434 16.21 -1.58 3.87
C ASN A 434 15.61 -1.87 5.26
N LEU A 435 15.71 -0.92 6.18
CA LEU A 435 15.25 -1.02 7.57
C LEU A 435 14.14 0.00 7.90
N ALA A 436 13.59 0.68 6.90
CA ALA A 436 12.53 1.66 7.15
C ALA A 436 11.22 0.96 7.57
N PRO A 437 10.36 1.59 8.41
CA PRO A 437 9.07 1.04 8.83
C PRO A 437 8.07 0.88 7.68
N VAL A 438 7.32 -0.23 7.64
CA VAL A 438 6.37 -0.60 6.55
C VAL A 438 4.93 -0.16 6.83
N ASP A 439 4.70 0.46 7.97
CA ASP A 439 3.40 0.85 8.52
C ASP A 439 3.18 2.37 8.51
N GLY A 440 4.00 3.09 7.73
CA GLY A 440 3.90 4.54 7.61
C GLY A 440 4.52 5.30 8.78
N ALA A 441 5.04 4.61 9.80
CA ALA A 441 5.78 5.25 10.88
C ALA A 441 7.08 5.90 10.35
N PRO A 442 7.52 7.01 10.96
CA PRO A 442 8.77 7.64 10.57
C PRO A 442 9.97 6.76 10.94
N VAL A 443 11.03 6.85 10.15
CA VAL A 443 12.33 6.27 10.49
C VAL A 443 12.89 6.99 11.72
N GLU A 444 13.05 6.26 12.81
CA GLU A 444 13.69 6.76 14.03
C GLU A 444 15.13 6.27 14.15
N ALA A 445 15.99 7.09 14.75
CA ALA A 445 17.36 6.73 15.09
C ALA A 445 17.76 7.34 16.42
N ALA A 446 18.43 6.56 17.28
CA ALA A 446 18.90 7.03 18.58
C ALA A 446 19.81 8.29 18.49
N ARG A 447 20.52 8.45 17.37
CA ARG A 447 21.25 9.68 17.02
C ARG A 447 20.88 10.14 15.62
N CYS A 448 19.94 11.08 15.55
CA CYS A 448 19.44 11.63 14.31
C CYS A 448 20.30 12.81 13.82
N ALA A 449 21.41 12.52 13.14
CA ALA A 449 22.32 13.58 12.65
C ALA A 449 21.71 14.43 11.53
N ARG A 450 20.76 13.85 10.77
CA ARG A 450 20.11 14.49 9.63
C ARG A 450 18.64 14.11 9.59
N ARG A 451 17.77 15.06 9.26
CA ARG A 451 16.34 14.86 8.99
C ARG A 451 16.10 14.86 7.50
N SER A 452 15.14 14.06 7.04
CA SER A 452 14.73 14.05 5.64
C SER A 452 13.87 15.28 5.31
N TYR A 453 13.91 15.72 4.06
CA TYR A 453 12.94 16.65 3.49
C TYR A 453 12.67 16.29 2.01
N ARG A 454 11.51 16.70 1.50
CA ARG A 454 10.91 16.18 0.26
C ARG A 454 10.38 17.30 -0.65
N GLY A 455 9.96 16.97 -1.87
CA GLY A 455 9.27 17.91 -2.79
C GLY A 455 10.16 18.76 -3.70
N GLY A 456 11.39 19.08 -3.26
CA GLY A 456 12.28 20.00 -3.96
C GLY A 456 11.80 21.45 -3.89
N SER A 457 12.61 22.41 -4.32
CA SER A 457 12.32 23.85 -4.16
C SER A 457 12.08 24.58 -5.47
N TYR A 458 11.66 25.84 -5.37
CA TYR A 458 11.48 26.77 -6.48
C TYR A 458 12.69 26.88 -7.42
N SER A 459 13.92 26.60 -6.96
CA SER A 459 15.15 26.73 -7.77
C SER A 459 15.69 25.39 -8.27
N ASP A 460 15.08 24.28 -7.87
CA ASP A 460 15.54 22.95 -8.24
C ASP A 460 15.21 22.58 -9.70
N GLN A 461 15.97 21.62 -10.22
CA GLN A 461 15.67 20.99 -11.50
C GLN A 461 14.60 19.90 -11.33
N VAL A 462 13.94 19.56 -12.44
CA VAL A 462 12.85 18.57 -12.52
C VAL A 462 13.16 17.25 -11.79
N ALA A 463 14.38 16.73 -11.91
CA ALA A 463 14.78 15.47 -11.27
C ALA A 463 14.75 15.52 -9.72
N GLY A 464 14.93 16.71 -9.12
CA GLY A 464 14.87 16.93 -7.68
C GLY A 464 13.47 17.10 -7.12
N LEU A 465 12.46 17.23 -8.00
CA LEU A 465 11.05 17.42 -7.63
C LEU A 465 10.29 16.10 -7.57
N ARG A 466 10.84 15.00 -8.11
CA ARG A 466 10.15 13.70 -8.17
C ARG A 466 9.63 13.31 -6.79
N ALA A 467 8.46 12.65 -6.74
CA ALA A 467 7.87 12.20 -5.47
C ALA A 467 8.83 11.32 -4.65
N THR A 468 9.76 10.65 -5.33
CA THR A 468 10.78 9.77 -4.77
C THR A 468 12.08 10.48 -4.39
N ALA A 469 12.35 11.70 -4.87
CA ALA A 469 13.62 12.41 -4.67
C ALA A 469 13.83 12.83 -3.21
N ARG A 470 14.83 12.25 -2.55
CA ARG A 470 15.10 12.45 -1.12
C ARG A 470 16.21 13.47 -0.94
N ARG A 471 16.07 14.31 0.09
CA ARG A 471 17.17 15.15 0.57
C ARG A 471 17.18 15.13 2.08
N SER A 472 18.25 15.64 2.66
CA SER A 472 18.37 15.74 4.11
C SER A 472 19.25 16.90 4.50
N ALA A 473 19.14 17.34 5.75
CA ALA A 473 20.04 18.31 6.37
C ALA A 473 20.03 18.15 7.89
N ALA A 474 20.94 18.83 8.57
CA ALA A 474 20.98 18.81 10.03
C ALA A 474 19.68 19.43 10.60
N PRO A 475 19.16 18.96 11.75
CA PRO A 475 17.89 19.44 12.30
C PRO A 475 17.83 20.95 12.57
N ALA A 476 18.98 21.57 12.85
CA ALA A 476 19.10 23.01 13.11
C ALA A 476 19.43 23.83 11.85
N ALA A 477 19.63 23.19 10.70
CA ALA A 477 19.97 23.91 9.47
C ALA A 477 18.76 24.65 8.91
N ARG A 478 18.93 25.93 8.59
CA ARG A 478 17.93 26.79 7.94
C ARG A 478 18.30 26.94 6.46
N LEU A 479 17.50 26.33 5.59
CA LEU A 479 17.76 26.29 4.15
C LEU A 479 16.78 27.22 3.41
N PRO A 480 17.23 28.18 2.57
CA PRO A 480 16.36 29.18 1.94
C PRO A 480 15.22 28.64 1.07
N GLY A 481 15.33 27.39 0.60
CA GLY A 481 14.30 26.74 -0.20
C GLY A 481 13.54 25.65 0.55
N VAL A 482 13.58 25.64 1.88
CA VAL A 482 12.92 24.60 2.71
C VAL A 482 11.97 25.25 3.71
N GLY A 483 10.74 24.75 3.71
CA GLY A 483 9.67 24.98 4.67
C GLY A 483 9.15 23.65 5.20
N PHE A 484 7.84 23.56 5.44
CA PHE A 484 7.18 22.33 5.85
C PHE A 484 5.66 22.44 5.68
N ARG A 485 4.98 21.29 5.73
CA ARG A 485 3.52 21.22 5.91
C ARG A 485 3.17 20.40 7.14
N VAL A 486 1.99 20.65 7.68
CA VAL A 486 1.50 19.98 8.89
C VAL A 486 0.76 18.70 8.53
N ALA A 487 0.92 17.64 9.32
CA ALA A 487 0.05 16.46 9.31
C ALA A 487 -0.68 16.36 10.65
N ARG A 488 -1.81 15.66 10.66
CA ARG A 488 -2.61 15.40 11.85
C ARG A 488 -3.07 13.95 11.86
N GLN A 489 -2.90 13.29 12.99
CA GLN A 489 -3.48 11.98 13.21
C GLN A 489 -4.99 12.11 13.42
N LEU A 490 -5.76 11.25 12.77
CA LEU A 490 -7.19 11.17 12.99
C LEU A 490 -7.44 10.28 14.21
N SER A 491 -8.18 10.79 15.18
CA SER A 491 -8.66 10.00 16.32
C SER A 491 -9.71 9.02 15.79
N ASN A 492 -9.50 7.72 16.00
CA ASN A 492 -10.52 6.70 15.73
C ASN A 492 -11.66 6.78 16.74
#